data_AF-A0A2D4NL47-F1
#
_entry.id   AF-A0A2D4NL47-F1
#
_cell.length_a   1.000
_cell.length_b   1.000
_cell.length_c   1.000
_cell.angle_alpha   90.00
_cell.angle_beta   90.00
_cell.angle_gamma   90.00
#
_symmetry.space_group_name_H-M   'P 1'
#
loop_
_entity.id
_entity.type
_entity.pdbx_description
1 polymer ?
#
loop_
_entity_poly.entity_id
_entity_poly.type
_entity_poly.pdbx_seq_one_letter_code
_entity_poly.pdbx_strand_id
1 'polypeptide(L)'
;IFYRWHLPSAILARMFPKMSPKCWKCNFSQGTYFHMWWTCPKAQKYWSNIQTWLEEMTKLKINFNPETFLLGMTEQKTPASDITYHYSSTDSLCSKLEIHNDTHGPG
;
A
#
# COMPACT_ATOMS: atom_id res chain seq x y z
N ILE A 1 16.26 12.98 -4.45
CA ILE A 1 15.13 13.86 -4.85
C ILE A 1 13.77 13.13 -4.96
N PHE A 2 13.63 11.92 -4.39
CA PHE A 2 12.44 11.06 -4.58
C PHE A 2 11.51 10.92 -3.37
N TYR A 3 11.80 11.57 -2.24
CA TYR A 3 11.12 11.29 -0.95
C TYR A 3 9.67 11.78 -0.86
N ARG A 4 9.13 12.52 -1.84
CA ARG A 4 7.76 13.08 -1.77
C ARG A 4 6.71 12.33 -2.60
N TRP A 5 7.10 11.36 -3.42
CA TRP A 5 6.18 10.68 -4.35
C TRP A 5 5.13 9.80 -3.66
N HIS A 6 5.41 9.35 -2.43
CA HIS A 6 4.44 8.60 -1.63
C HIS A 6 3.38 9.50 -0.97
N LEU A 7 3.62 10.81 -0.89
CA LEU A 7 2.71 11.74 -0.22
C LEU A 7 1.51 12.09 -1.12
N PRO A 8 0.27 11.97 -0.62
CA PRO A 8 -0.92 12.39 -1.36
C PRO A 8 -0.93 13.90 -1.60
N SER A 9 -1.46 14.33 -2.75
CA SER A 9 -1.58 15.77 -3.08
C SER A 9 -2.35 16.55 -2.03
N ALA A 10 -3.32 15.92 -1.36
CA ALA A 10 -4.06 16.54 -0.26
C ALA A 10 -3.17 16.87 0.96
N ILE A 11 -2.17 16.01 1.27
CA ILE A 11 -1.22 16.27 2.36
C ILE A 11 -0.22 17.34 1.91
N LEU A 12 0.26 17.28 0.66
CA LEU A 12 1.16 18.28 0.10
C LEU A 12 0.55 19.69 0.12
N ALA A 13 -0.72 19.83 -0.24
CA ALA A 13 -1.44 21.10 -0.21
C ALA A 13 -1.58 21.68 1.21
N ARG A 14 -1.58 20.84 2.26
CA ARG A 14 -1.54 21.30 3.65
C ARG A 14 -0.17 21.81 4.08
N MET A 15 0.90 21.20 3.58
CA MET A 15 2.27 21.62 3.89
C MET A 15 2.71 22.83 3.06
N PHE A 16 2.22 22.93 1.83
CA PHE A 16 2.60 23.96 0.86
C PHE A 16 1.35 24.68 0.31
N PRO A 17 1.03 25.89 0.79
CA PRO A 17 -0.20 26.60 0.43
C PRO A 17 -0.38 26.92 -1.06
N LYS A 18 0.72 26.88 -1.84
CA LYS A 18 0.70 27.11 -3.29
C LYS A 18 0.36 25.86 -4.11
N MET A 19 0.27 24.68 -3.49
CA MET A 19 -0.01 23.42 -4.18
C MET A 19 -1.51 23.11 -4.18
N SER A 20 -1.97 22.50 -5.28
CA SER A 20 -3.35 22.04 -5.40
C SER A 20 -3.58 20.75 -4.60
N PRO A 21 -4.68 20.63 -3.84
CA PRO A 21 -5.06 19.38 -3.16
C PRO A 21 -5.62 18.34 -4.11
N LYS A 22 -5.81 18.68 -5.40
CA LYS A 22 -6.39 17.78 -6.40
C LYS A 22 -5.43 16.65 -6.75
N CYS A 23 -6.02 15.52 -7.15
CA CYS A 23 -5.30 14.36 -7.63
C CYS A 23 -4.43 14.72 -8.84
N TRP A 24 -3.13 14.45 -8.77
CA TRP A 24 -2.20 14.75 -9.87
C TRP A 24 -2.44 13.88 -11.11
N LYS A 25 -3.18 12.77 -11.00
CA LYS A 25 -3.55 11.93 -12.14
C LYS A 25 -4.75 12.51 -12.89
N CYS A 26 -5.91 12.66 -12.25
CA CYS A 26 -7.15 13.08 -12.92
C CYS A 26 -7.41 14.60 -12.88
N ASN A 27 -6.70 15.34 -12.02
CA ASN A 27 -6.86 16.78 -11.78
C ASN A 27 -8.29 17.24 -11.44
N PHE A 28 -9.13 16.33 -10.93
CA PHE A 28 -10.55 16.59 -10.66
C PHE A 28 -10.88 16.50 -9.17
N SER A 29 -10.83 15.30 -8.61
CA SER A 29 -11.12 14.98 -7.21
C SER A 29 -9.92 15.23 -6.28
N GLN A 30 -10.17 15.25 -4.96
CA GLN A 30 -9.12 15.37 -3.94
C GLN A 30 -8.11 14.23 -4.04
N GLY A 31 -6.82 14.57 -4.00
CA GLY A 31 -5.71 13.62 -4.07
C GLY A 31 -5.46 12.95 -2.72
N THR A 32 -6.40 12.13 -2.26
CA THR A 32 -6.18 11.19 -1.15
C THR A 32 -5.38 9.98 -1.64
N TYR A 33 -4.75 9.25 -0.72
CA TYR A 33 -4.00 8.05 -1.07
C TYR A 33 -4.89 7.03 -1.81
N PHE A 34 -6.03 6.69 -1.22
CA PHE A 34 -6.96 5.73 -1.80
C PHE A 34 -7.49 6.17 -3.17
N HIS A 35 -7.77 7.47 -3.35
CA HIS A 35 -8.17 7.96 -4.66
C HIS A 35 -7.05 7.85 -5.68
N MET A 36 -5.85 8.32 -5.36
CA MET A 36 -4.73 8.34 -6.28
C MET A 36 -4.31 6.95 -6.75
N TRP A 37 -4.43 5.94 -5.90
CA TRP A 37 -3.97 4.59 -6.19
C TRP A 37 -5.08 3.61 -6.59
N TRP A 38 -6.32 3.83 -6.17
CA TRP A 38 -7.42 2.91 -6.47
C TRP A 38 -8.56 3.60 -7.22
N THR A 39 -9.28 4.53 -6.60
CA THR A 39 -10.57 5.02 -7.16
C THR A 39 -10.43 6.01 -8.32
N CYS A 40 -9.24 6.53 -8.57
CA CYS A 40 -8.98 7.40 -9.72
C CYS A 40 -9.21 6.63 -11.03
N PRO A 41 -9.99 7.15 -11.99
CA PRO A 41 -10.25 6.47 -13.26
C PRO A 41 -8.96 6.10 -14.03
N LYS A 42 -7.94 6.95 -13.97
CA LYS A 42 -6.63 6.65 -14.56
C LYS A 42 -5.90 5.50 -13.85
N ALA A 43 -6.08 5.37 -12.53
CA ALA A 43 -5.50 4.28 -11.76
C ALA A 43 -6.26 2.97 -12.01
N GLN A 44 -7.60 3.00 -12.01
CA GLN A 44 -8.43 1.83 -12.33
C GLN A 44 -8.13 1.28 -13.74
N LYS A 45 -7.99 2.15 -14.74
CA LYS A 45 -7.61 1.72 -16.10
C LYS A 45 -6.26 1.02 -16.12
N TYR A 46 -5.28 1.54 -15.37
CA TYR A 46 -3.97 0.91 -15.25
C TYR A 46 -4.06 -0.46 -14.57
N TRP A 47 -4.75 -0.57 -13.44
CA TRP A 47 -4.92 -1.82 -12.73
C TRP A 47 -5.72 -2.85 -13.53
N SER A 48 -6.72 -2.43 -14.29
CA SER A 48 -7.49 -3.33 -15.17
C SER A 48 -6.61 -3.96 -16.25
N ASN A 49 -5.67 -3.20 -16.83
CA ASN A 49 -4.71 -3.76 -17.77
C ASN A 49 -3.77 -4.77 -17.11
N ILE A 50 -3.31 -4.48 -15.89
CA ILE A 50 -2.49 -5.43 -15.11
C ILE A 50 -3.28 -6.69 -14.80
N GLN A 51 -4.54 -6.56 -14.38
CA GLN A 51 -5.40 -7.70 -14.12
C GLN A 51 -5.50 -8.59 -15.35
N THR A 52 -5.86 -8.03 -16.51
CA THR A 52 -5.95 -8.79 -17.77
C THR A 52 -4.64 -9.51 -18.07
N TRP A 53 -3.51 -8.81 -17.97
CA TRP A 53 -2.20 -9.40 -18.23
C TRP A 53 -1.86 -10.55 -17.26
N LEU A 54 -2.17 -10.38 -15.97
CA LEU A 54 -1.95 -11.43 -14.97
C LEU A 54 -2.88 -12.63 -15.18
N GLU A 55 -4.16 -12.41 -15.51
CA GLU A 55 -5.11 -13.49 -15.81
C GLU A 55 -4.68 -14.27 -17.06
N GLU A 56 -4.17 -13.58 -18.09
CA GLU A 56 -3.66 -14.20 -19.31
C GLU A 56 -2.44 -15.08 -19.05
N MET A 57 -1.51 -14.63 -18.20
CA MET A 57 -0.28 -15.34 -17.87
C MET A 57 -0.51 -16.53 -16.93
N THR A 58 -1.33 -16.35 -15.90
CA THR A 58 -1.54 -17.35 -14.85
C THR A 58 -2.69 -18.31 -15.14
N LYS A 59 -3.59 -17.94 -16.06
CA LYS A 59 -4.87 -18.63 -16.32
C LYS A 59 -5.79 -18.70 -15.10
N LEU A 60 -5.55 -17.86 -14.09
CA LEU A 60 -6.38 -17.73 -12.90
C LEU A 60 -7.22 -16.46 -12.99
N LYS A 61 -8.43 -16.50 -12.43
CA LYS A 61 -9.25 -15.31 -12.25
C LYS A 61 -8.82 -14.57 -10.99
N ILE A 62 -8.50 -13.28 -11.14
CA ILE A 62 -8.00 -12.43 -10.06
C ILE A 62 -9.11 -11.48 -9.67
N ASN A 63 -9.39 -11.36 -8.38
CA ASN A 63 -10.42 -10.43 -7.89
C ASN A 63 -9.94 -8.98 -8.05
N PHE A 64 -10.76 -8.13 -8.67
CA PHE A 64 -10.45 -6.71 -8.87
C PHE A 64 -10.83 -5.88 -7.66
N ASN A 65 -10.06 -6.03 -6.58
CA ASN A 65 -10.30 -5.33 -5.33
C ASN A 65 -9.00 -4.65 -4.83
N PRO A 66 -9.11 -3.58 -4.03
CA PRO A 66 -7.94 -2.85 -3.55
C PRO A 66 -7.07 -3.70 -2.61
N GLU A 67 -7.64 -4.64 -1.88
CA GLU A 67 -6.93 -5.52 -0.96
C GLU A 67 -5.91 -6.39 -1.71
N THR A 68 -6.30 -6.96 -2.83
CA THR A 68 -5.41 -7.79 -3.66
C THR A 68 -4.36 -6.93 -4.35
N PHE A 69 -4.77 -5.83 -4.99
CA PHE A 69 -3.88 -5.05 -5.85
C PHE A 69 -2.97 -4.07 -5.11
N LEU A 70 -3.43 -3.50 -4.00
CA LEU A 70 -2.63 -2.55 -3.21
C LEU A 70 -1.91 -3.22 -2.04
N LEU A 71 -2.52 -4.25 -1.44
CA LEU A 71 -1.97 -4.88 -0.22
C LEU A 71 -1.43 -6.29 -0.47
N GLY A 72 -1.61 -6.87 -1.67
CA GLY A 72 -1.19 -8.23 -1.96
C GLY A 72 -1.95 -9.29 -1.17
N MET A 73 -3.09 -8.94 -0.59
CA MET A 73 -3.92 -9.86 0.18
C MET A 73 -4.59 -10.83 -0.79
N THR A 74 -4.21 -12.10 -0.73
CA THR A 74 -4.84 -13.16 -1.51
C THR A 74 -5.74 -13.96 -0.58
N GLU A 75 -6.92 -14.36 -1.07
CA GLU A 75 -7.78 -15.34 -0.40
C GLU A 75 -7.14 -16.72 -0.51
N GLN A 76 -5.96 -16.90 0.08
CA GLN A 76 -5.43 -18.22 0.33
C GLN A 76 -6.32 -18.84 1.41
N LYS A 77 -7.14 -19.82 1.02
CA LYS A 77 -7.68 -20.79 1.95
C LYS A 77 -6.50 -21.58 2.54
N THR A 78 -5.81 -20.97 3.49
CA THR A 78 -4.90 -21.70 4.36
C THR A 78 -5.77 -22.63 5.20
N PRO A 79 -5.49 -23.95 5.25
CA PRO A 79 -6.03 -24.75 6.34
C PRO A 79 -5.56 -24.09 7.64
N ALA A 80 -6.48 -23.94 8.61
CA ALA A 80 -6.30 -23.16 9.82
C ALA A 80 -5.06 -23.53 10.68
N SER A 81 -4.34 -24.60 10.34
CA SER A 81 -3.12 -25.07 11.00
C SER A 81 -1.86 -24.23 10.71
N ASP A 82 -1.81 -23.45 9.63
CA ASP A 82 -0.57 -22.79 9.20
C ASP A 82 -0.46 -21.30 9.60
N ILE A 83 -1.56 -20.69 10.05
CA ILE A 83 -1.60 -19.27 10.45
C ILE A 83 -0.77 -19.03 11.72
N THR A 84 -0.60 -20.04 12.57
CA THR A 84 0.13 -19.92 13.84
C THR A 84 1.62 -19.66 13.63
N TYR A 85 2.23 -20.17 12.56
CA TYR A 85 3.68 -20.08 12.34
C TYR A 85 4.12 -18.74 11.70
N HIS A 86 3.24 -18.12 10.90
CA HIS A 86 3.58 -16.87 10.22
C HIS A 86 3.41 -15.64 11.12
N TYR A 87 2.41 -15.63 12.00
CA TYR A 87 2.23 -14.55 12.97
C TYR A 87 3.29 -14.59 14.09
N SER A 88 3.70 -15.79 14.54
CA SER A 88 4.73 -15.95 15.56
C SER A 88 6.14 -15.54 15.10
N SER A 89 6.43 -15.58 13.78
CA SER A 89 7.74 -15.18 13.26
C SER A 89 7.91 -13.65 13.18
N THR A 90 6.83 -12.91 12.94
CA THR A 90 6.88 -11.43 12.94
C THR A 90 6.87 -10.83 14.34
N ASP A 91 6.18 -11.46 15.30
CA ASP A 91 6.22 -11.04 16.71
C ASP A 91 7.59 -11.29 17.35
N SER A 92 8.23 -12.43 17.05
CA SER A 92 9.60 -12.73 17.51
C SER A 92 10.65 -11.73 16.98
N LEU A 93 10.43 -11.13 15.82
CA LEU A 93 11.32 -10.10 15.26
C LEU A 93 11.10 -8.72 15.90
N CYS A 94 9.86 -8.39 16.26
CA CYS A 94 9.54 -7.14 16.97
C CYS A 94 10.10 -7.13 18.40
N SER A 95 9.93 -8.24 19.15
CA SER A 95 10.44 -8.34 20.53
C SER A 95 11.97 -8.39 20.63
N LYS A 96 12.68 -8.75 19.56
CA LYS A 96 14.16 -8.75 19.53
C LYS A 96 14.78 -7.40 19.22
N LEU A 97 14.02 -6.45 18.68
CA LEU A 97 14.51 -5.10 18.38
C LEU A 97 14.40 -4.14 19.57
N GLU A 98 13.59 -4.47 20.58
CA GLU A 98 13.42 -3.64 21.79
C GLU A 98 14.56 -3.80 22.82
N ILE A 99 15.41 -4.84 22.72
CA ILE A 99 16.45 -5.12 23.72
C ILE A 99 17.75 -4.32 23.47
N HIS A 100 17.94 -3.71 22.30
CA HIS A 100 19.25 -3.15 21.91
C HIS A 100 19.38 -1.61 21.96
N ASN A 101 18.37 -0.86 22.42
CA ASN A 101 18.39 0.61 22.40
C ASN A 101 18.48 1.32 23.76
N ASP A 102 18.61 0.60 24.88
CA ASP A 102 18.76 1.21 26.21
C ASP A 102 20.16 1.00 26.80
N THR A 103 21.20 1.51 26.13
CA THR A 103 22.40 1.97 26.84
C THR A 103 23.00 3.16 26.11
N HIS A 104 22.75 4.37 26.59
CA HIS A 104 23.73 5.45 26.78
C HIS A 104 22.98 6.73 27.18
N GLY A 105 22.85 6.97 28.49
CA GLY A 105 22.71 8.32 29.02
C GLY A 105 24.10 8.86 29.36
N PRO A 106 24.48 10.09 29.00
CA PRO A 106 25.66 10.71 29.57
C PRO A 106 25.27 11.41 30.88
N GLY A 107 26.09 11.17 31.91
CA GLY A 107 26.15 12.01 33.11
C GLY A 107 26.90 13.31 32.89
#